data_AF-A0A1F6AQW0-F1
#
_entry.id   AF-A0A1F6AQW0-F1
#
_cell.length_a   1.000
_cell.length_b   1.000
_cell.length_c   1.000
_cell.angle_alpha   90.00
_cell.angle_beta   90.00
_cell.angle_gamma   90.00
#
_symmetry.space_group_name_H-M   'P 1'
#
loop_
_entity.id
_entity.type
_entity.pdbx_description
1 polymer ?
#
loop_
_entity_poly.entity_id
_entity_poly.type
_entity_poly.pdbx_seq_one_letter_code
_entity_poly.pdbx_strand_id
1 'polypeptide(L)'
;MNRKRLLIWLSGFLAGLIIITVFYFLFFNNNFNKETGRENQKELPVESISSPPNQETVEHDESFMEEFNQTQGKTKYSFILSDGREVSIYLPGGINPPPLNVVEELQKQLKDAKSKRGY
;
A
#
# COMPACT_ATOMS: atom_id res chain seq x y z
N MET A 1 16.28 -35.43 31.61
CA MET A 1 15.36 -34.28 31.74
C MET A 1 13.93 -34.80 31.89
N ASN A 2 13.21 -34.42 32.93
CA ASN A 2 11.90 -35.03 33.24
C ASN A 2 10.87 -34.64 32.19
N ARG A 3 10.21 -35.61 31.55
CA ARG A 3 9.20 -35.38 30.50
C ARG A 3 8.09 -34.41 30.93
N LYS A 4 7.75 -34.41 32.23
CA LYS A 4 6.80 -33.46 32.84
C LYS A 4 7.32 -32.01 32.85
N ARG A 5 8.63 -31.81 33.06
CA ARG A 5 9.27 -30.47 33.01
C ARG A 5 9.33 -29.95 31.57
N LEU A 6 9.53 -30.84 30.59
CA LEU A 6 9.51 -30.49 29.17
C LEU A 6 8.13 -29.96 28.74
N LEU A 7 7.05 -30.62 29.15
CA LEU A 7 5.68 -30.20 28.83
C LEU A 7 5.31 -28.85 29.42
N ILE A 8 5.75 -28.57 30.66
CA ILE A 8 5.54 -27.26 31.31
C ILE A 8 6.31 -26.17 30.56
N TRP A 9 7.54 -26.45 30.14
CA TRP A 9 8.36 -25.51 29.38
C TRP A 9 7.77 -25.22 27.99
N LEU A 10 7.29 -26.26 27.30
CA LEU A 10 6.65 -26.14 25.99
C LEU A 10 5.36 -25.32 26.05
N SER A 11 4.54 -25.55 27.09
CA SER A 11 3.31 -24.81 27.32
C SER A 11 3.58 -23.32 27.60
N GLY A 12 4.54 -23.02 28.47
CA GLY A 12 4.95 -21.64 28.75
C GLY A 12 5.53 -20.92 27.52
N PHE A 13 6.31 -21.64 26.72
CA PHE A 13 6.88 -21.11 25.48
C PHE A 13 5.78 -20.75 24.46
N LEU A 14 4.78 -21.62 24.28
CA LEU A 14 3.67 -21.37 23.37
C LEU A 14 2.81 -20.18 23.81
N ALA A 15 2.51 -20.07 25.11
CA ALA A 15 1.79 -18.92 25.66
C ALA A 15 2.59 -17.60 25.46
N GLY A 16 3.91 -17.65 25.67
CA GLY A 16 4.80 -16.51 25.43
C GLY A 16 4.78 -16.04 23.97
N LEU A 17 4.82 -16.97 23.02
CA LEU A 17 4.73 -16.63 21.59
C LEU A 17 3.42 -15.93 21.22
N ILE A 18 2.29 -16.36 21.78
CA ILE A 18 0.98 -15.72 21.53
C ILE A 18 0.95 -14.30 22.09
N ILE A 19 1.51 -14.07 23.28
CA ILE A 19 1.56 -12.73 23.88
C ILE A 19 2.46 -11.81 23.02
N ILE A 20 3.60 -12.32 22.54
CA ILE A 20 4.50 -11.58 21.67
C ILE A 20 3.78 -11.21 20.37
N THR A 21 3.08 -12.14 19.71
CA THR A 21 2.37 -11.84 18.45
C THR A 21 1.27 -10.81 18.64
N VAL A 22 0.49 -10.89 19.73
CA VAL A 22 -0.55 -9.88 20.04
C VAL A 22 0.08 -8.53 20.34
N PHE A 23 1.17 -8.47 21.11
CA PHE A 23 1.87 -7.22 21.42
C PHE A 23 2.47 -6.59 20.17
N TYR A 24 3.11 -7.38 19.30
CA TYR A 24 3.58 -6.90 18.01
C TYR A 24 2.42 -6.39 17.16
N PHE A 25 1.32 -7.13 17.04
CA PHE A 25 0.17 -6.70 16.24
C PHE A 25 -0.43 -5.39 16.75
N LEU A 26 -0.63 -5.24 18.07
CA LEU A 26 -1.14 -4.02 18.68
C LEU A 26 -0.16 -2.85 18.54
N PHE A 27 1.14 -3.08 18.75
CA PHE A 27 2.15 -2.03 18.67
C PHE A 27 2.39 -1.59 17.22
N PHE A 28 2.47 -2.52 16.27
CA PHE A 28 2.68 -2.19 14.86
C PHE A 28 1.43 -1.58 14.22
N ASN A 29 0.23 -2.14 14.44
CA ASN A 29 -0.99 -1.54 13.88
C ASN A 29 -1.30 -0.16 14.47
N ASN A 30 -0.98 0.10 15.73
CA ASN A 30 -1.20 1.42 16.33
C ASN A 30 -0.14 2.45 15.93
N ASN A 31 1.08 2.03 15.58
CA ASN A 31 2.13 2.96 15.12
C ASN A 31 2.01 3.33 13.64
N PHE A 32 1.30 2.55 12.81
CA PHE A 32 1.03 2.92 11.42
C PHE A 32 0.08 4.12 11.25
N ASN A 33 -0.56 4.59 12.32
CA ASN A 33 -1.46 5.76 12.28
C ASN A 33 -0.76 7.10 12.57
N LYS A 34 0.58 7.16 12.71
CA LYS A 34 1.28 8.38 13.19
C LYS A 34 2.43 8.93 12.35
N GLU A 35 2.67 8.43 11.16
CA GLU A 35 3.67 8.99 10.24
C GLU A 35 2.96 9.16 8.88
N THR A 36 2.70 10.35 8.33
CA THR A 36 3.58 11.52 8.20
C THR A 36 2.71 12.77 7.95
N GLY A 37 2.54 13.60 8.98
CA GLY A 37 2.04 14.96 8.85
C GLY A 37 3.15 15.95 9.22
N ARG A 38 3.55 16.78 8.25
CA ARG A 38 4.52 17.90 8.32
C ARG A 38 6.00 17.48 8.41
N GLU A 39 6.80 17.87 7.41
CA GLU A 39 7.77 18.98 7.48
C GLU A 39 8.63 19.07 6.20
N ASN A 40 8.98 20.29 5.78
CA ASN A 40 9.92 20.68 4.72
C ASN A 40 9.41 20.76 3.26
N GLN A 41 8.54 21.75 3.02
CA GLN A 41 8.55 22.47 1.74
C GLN A 41 9.87 23.28 1.66
N LYS A 42 10.78 22.87 0.78
CA LYS A 42 11.74 23.77 0.14
C LYS A 42 11.37 23.85 -1.33
N GLU A 43 10.88 25.01 -1.72
CA GLU A 43 10.60 25.43 -3.08
C GLU A 43 11.89 25.42 -3.91
N LEU A 44 11.87 24.78 -5.09
CA LEU A 44 12.78 25.04 -6.21
C LEU A 44 12.02 24.75 -7.53
N PRO A 45 12.40 25.42 -8.63
CA PRO A 45 11.46 26.15 -9.48
C PRO A 45 10.89 25.33 -10.63
N VAL A 46 9.71 25.77 -11.08
CA VAL A 46 9.02 25.32 -12.30
C VAL A 46 9.90 25.62 -13.51
N GLU A 47 10.68 24.63 -13.96
CA GLU A 47 11.27 24.67 -15.29
C GLU A 47 10.23 24.13 -16.29
N SER A 48 9.71 25.07 -17.05
CA SER A 48 8.72 24.88 -18.09
C SER A 48 9.41 24.26 -19.30
N ILE A 49 9.13 22.99 -19.57
CA ILE A 49 9.56 22.35 -20.82
C ILE A 49 8.31 21.94 -21.61
N SER A 50 7.97 22.83 -22.55
CA SER A 50 7.61 22.57 -23.95
C SER A 50 6.78 21.31 -24.28
N SER A 51 5.64 21.59 -24.92
CA SER A 51 4.72 20.77 -25.73
C SER A 51 5.23 19.47 -26.41
N PRO A 52 4.33 18.51 -26.72
CA PRO A 52 4.65 17.10 -26.96
C PRO A 52 5.06 16.81 -28.40
N PRO A 53 6.02 15.88 -28.66
CA PRO A 53 6.23 15.34 -29.99
C PRO A 53 5.51 14.00 -30.15
N ASN A 54 4.64 13.98 -31.17
CA ASN A 54 4.20 12.87 -32.02
C ASN A 54 3.90 11.48 -31.43
N GLN A 55 2.68 11.06 -31.75
CA GLN A 55 2.24 9.67 -31.81
C GLN A 55 3.19 8.84 -32.69
N GLU A 56 4.03 8.03 -32.07
CA GLU A 56 4.51 6.79 -32.65
C GLU A 56 4.05 5.67 -31.75
N THR A 57 3.43 4.68 -32.39
CA THR A 57 2.87 3.46 -31.82
C THR A 57 3.94 2.75 -31.00
N VAL A 58 3.98 3.02 -29.69
CA VAL A 58 4.73 2.18 -28.75
C VAL A 58 3.96 0.87 -28.72
N GLU A 59 4.45 -0.11 -29.46
CA GLU A 59 4.21 -1.52 -29.18
C GLU A 59 4.53 -1.68 -27.70
N HIS A 60 3.48 -1.67 -26.87
CA HIS A 60 3.61 -1.86 -25.44
C HIS A 60 4.09 -3.30 -25.26
N ASP A 61 5.42 -3.45 -25.11
CA ASP A 61 6.07 -4.70 -24.74
C ASP A 61 5.42 -5.18 -23.44
N GLU A 62 4.46 -6.11 -23.57
CA GLU A 62 3.80 -6.76 -22.44
C GLU A 62 4.85 -7.40 -21.53
N SER A 63 5.96 -7.84 -22.12
CA SER A 63 7.19 -8.31 -21.45
C SER A 63 7.77 -7.32 -20.45
N PHE A 64 7.81 -6.02 -20.77
CA PHE A 64 8.37 -5.00 -19.88
C PHE A 64 7.43 -4.73 -18.70
N MET A 65 6.12 -4.72 -18.94
CA MET A 65 5.14 -4.58 -17.85
C MET A 65 5.16 -5.80 -16.93
N GLU A 66 5.35 -7.00 -17.47
CA GLU A 66 5.44 -8.24 -16.68
C GLU A 66 6.72 -8.28 -15.84
N GLU A 67 7.86 -7.91 -16.42
CA GLU A 67 9.14 -7.79 -15.71
C GLU A 67 9.10 -6.69 -14.64
N PHE A 68 8.65 -5.47 -14.98
CA PHE A 68 8.50 -4.36 -14.03
C PHE A 68 7.58 -4.73 -12.85
N ASN A 69 6.51 -5.48 -13.10
CA ASN A 69 5.60 -5.98 -12.08
C ASN A 69 6.21 -7.06 -11.19
N GLN A 70 7.19 -7.82 -11.67
CA GLN A 70 7.88 -8.89 -10.94
C GLN A 70 9.11 -8.38 -10.17
N THR A 71 9.86 -7.41 -10.70
CA THR A 71 11.11 -6.93 -10.08
C THR A 71 10.87 -5.88 -8.99
N GLN A 72 9.82 -5.07 -9.10
CA GLN A 72 9.56 -4.00 -8.14
C GLN A 72 8.67 -4.52 -7.02
N GLY A 73 9.26 -4.70 -5.82
CA GLY A 73 8.52 -5.04 -4.61
C GLY A 73 7.35 -4.09 -4.43
N LYS A 74 6.12 -4.62 -4.52
CA LYS A 74 4.89 -3.84 -4.41
C LYS A 74 4.53 -3.69 -2.93
N THR A 75 4.39 -2.45 -2.48
CA THR A 75 3.88 -2.11 -1.15
C THR A 75 2.37 -1.92 -1.23
N LYS A 76 1.64 -2.54 -0.29
CA LYS A 76 0.19 -2.39 -0.16
C LYS A 76 -0.12 -1.17 0.69
N TYR A 77 -0.95 -0.26 0.16
CA TYR A 77 -1.47 0.89 0.88
C TYR A 77 -2.99 0.76 1.02
N SER A 78 -3.50 0.84 2.26
CA SER A 78 -4.94 0.79 2.57
C SER A 78 -5.48 2.18 2.85
N PHE A 79 -6.65 2.48 2.28
CA PHE A 79 -7.37 3.74 2.44
C PHE A 79 -8.79 3.44 2.91
N ILE A 80 -9.28 4.21 3.87
CA ILE A 80 -10.69 4.24 4.26
C ILE A 80 -11.33 5.43 3.55
N LEU A 81 -12.26 5.15 2.63
CA LEU A 81 -13.00 6.19 1.92
C LEU A 81 -14.03 6.85 2.85
N SER A 82 -14.51 8.04 2.47
CA SER A 82 -15.56 8.78 3.18
C SER A 82 -16.87 8.01 3.33
N ASP A 83 -17.13 7.01 2.48
CA ASP A 83 -18.31 6.13 2.60
C ASP A 83 -18.09 4.89 3.50
N GLY A 84 -16.93 4.83 4.17
CA GLY A 84 -16.57 3.75 5.09
C GLY A 84 -16.03 2.49 4.41
N ARG A 85 -15.92 2.46 3.08
CA ARG A 85 -15.30 1.32 2.37
C ARG A 85 -13.79 1.37 2.47
N GLU A 86 -13.16 0.22 2.68
CA GLU A 86 -11.71 0.07 2.58
C GLU A 86 -11.31 -0.25 1.13
N VAL A 87 -10.32 0.48 0.62
CA VAL A 87 -9.71 0.22 -0.70
C VAL A 87 -8.21 0.08 -0.51
N SER A 88 -7.63 -0.94 -1.15
CA SER A 88 -6.18 -1.12 -1.18
C SER A 88 -5.64 -0.91 -2.59
N ILE A 89 -4.51 -0.22 -2.69
CA ILE A 89 -3.72 -0.09 -3.92
C ILE A 89 -2.33 -0.69 -3.71
N TYR A 90 -1.74 -1.20 -4.78
CA TYR A 90 -0.38 -1.72 -4.79
C TYR A 90 0.49 -0.75 -5.58
N LEU A 91 1.50 -0.20 -4.93
CA LEU A 91 2.46 0.70 -5.56
C LEU A 91 3.86 0.11 -5.50
N PRO A 92 4.71 0.38 -6.49
CA PRO A 92 6.12 0.07 -6.38
C PRO A 92 6.78 0.77 -5.19
N GLY A 93 7.76 0.13 -4.57
CA GLY A 93 8.55 0.72 -3.49
C GLY A 93 9.24 2.02 -3.92
N GLY A 94 9.31 2.99 -3.00
CA GLY A 94 9.91 4.30 -3.25
C GLY A 94 8.97 5.33 -3.90
N ILE A 95 7.73 4.96 -4.22
CA ILE A 95 6.69 5.88 -4.68
C ILE A 95 5.80 6.28 -3.49
N ASN A 96 5.59 7.59 -3.33
CA ASN A 96 4.65 8.09 -2.33
C ASN A 96 3.21 7.74 -2.71
N PRO A 97 2.39 7.25 -1.77
CA PRO A 97 1.00 6.95 -2.05
C PRO A 97 0.24 8.22 -2.47
N PRO A 98 -0.72 8.11 -3.41
CA PRO A 98 -1.60 9.21 -3.76
C PRO A 98 -2.43 9.64 -2.53
N PRO A 99 -2.78 10.93 -2.44
CA PRO A 99 -3.61 11.42 -1.34
C PRO A 99 -5.04 10.86 -1.42
N LEU A 100 -5.71 10.78 -0.26
CA LEU A 100 -7.03 10.16 -0.13
C LEU A 100 -8.09 10.76 -1.08
N ASN A 101 -8.07 12.07 -1.27
CA ASN A 101 -9.00 12.78 -2.17
C ASN A 101 -8.90 12.29 -3.63
N VAL A 102 -7.67 12.00 -4.10
CA VAL A 102 -7.43 11.47 -5.45
C VAL A 102 -7.93 10.03 -5.55
N VAL A 103 -7.73 9.22 -4.50
CA VAL A 103 -8.25 7.85 -4.44
C VAL A 103 -9.78 7.83 -4.48
N GLU A 104 -10.43 8.74 -3.74
CA GLU A 104 -11.89 8.88 -3.75
C GLU A 104 -12.44 9.30 -5.11
N GLU A 105 -11.80 10.28 -5.75
CA GLU A 105 -12.21 10.75 -7.07
C GLU A 105 -12.11 9.63 -8.11
N LEU A 106 -11.01 8.87 -8.09
CA LEU A 106 -10.81 7.73 -8.97
C LEU A 106 -11.84 6.63 -8.72
N GLN A 107 -12.17 6.33 -7.46
CA GLN A 107 -13.21 5.38 -7.11
C GLN A 107 -14.60 5.83 -7.56
N LYS A 108 -14.90 7.13 -7.49
CA LYS A 108 -16.13 7.71 -8.02
C LYS A 108 -16.21 7.54 -9.53
N GLN A 109 -15.14 7.88 -10.26
CA GLN A 109 -15.08 7.71 -11.71
C GLN A 109 -15.24 6.24 -12.13
N LEU A 110 -14.64 5.30 -11.40
CA LEU A 110 -14.80 3.86 -11.65
C LEU A 110 -16.23 3.40 -11.42
N LYS A 111 -16.90 3.88 -10.37
CA LYS A 111 -18.30 3.59 -10.09
C LYS A 111 -19.21 4.12 -11.20
N ASP A 112 -18.97 5.34 -11.64
CA ASP A 112 -19.73 5.97 -12.72
C ASP A 112 -19.51 5.24 -14.05
N ALA A 113 -18.26 4.83 -14.33
CA ALA A 113 -17.92 4.04 -15.51
C ALA A 113 -18.57 2.64 -15.50
N LYS A 114 -18.65 1.98 -14.34
CA LYS A 114 -19.36 0.70 -14.19
C LYS A 114 -20.87 0.86 -14.37
N SER A 115 -21.45 1.89 -13.76
CA SER A 115 -22.88 2.18 -13.89
C SER A 115 -23.27 2.46 -15.35
N LYS A 116 -22.45 3.20 -16.09
CA LYS A 116 -22.66 3.45 -17.54
C LYS A 116 -22.52 2.20 -18.42
N ARG A 117 -21.82 1.16 -17.94
CA ARG A 117 -21.62 -0.10 -18.67
C ARG A 117 -22.71 -1.15 -18.42
N GLY A 118 -23.71 -0.86 -17.59
CA GLY A 118 -24.89 -1.73 -17.42
C GLY A 118 -24.60 -3.09 -16.79
N TYR A 119 -23.65 -3.16 -15.84
CA TYR A 119 -23.45 -4.32 -14.96
C TYR A 119 -24.14 -4.10 -13.62
#